data_AF-A0AAD9XE26-F1
#
_entry.id   AF-A0AAD9XE26-F1
#
_cell.length_a   1.000
_cell.length_b   1.000
_cell.length_c   1.000
_cell.angle_alpha   90.00
_cell.angle_beta   90.00
_cell.angle_gamma   90.00
#
_symmetry.space_group_name_H-M   'P 1'
#
loop_
_entity.id
_entity.type
_entity.pdbx_description
1 polymer ?
#
loop_
_entity_poly.entity_id
_entity_poly.type
_entity_poly.pdbx_seq_one_letter_code
_entity_poly.pdbx_strand_id
1 'polypeptide(L)'
;MSWYVPSLKASKIGDVCQHTRKAHEVVFFLAIYLISVGTGGHKLSLESFGADQFDDDHIAEGKKKMSFFNWWNFGLCSGILLGVTVSVYVQDHVGWGAGAIILTAVMAMSLLLFTIGRPYYRYRVPTGSPLMPLFQVLVTAIGKRNLSYPSNPDQLYEVPNAQMAKGRLLCHTNKHK
;
A
#
# COMPACT_ATOMS: atom_id res chain seq x y z
N MET A 1 27.97 -3.96 -15.31
CA MET A 1 28.17 -2.75 -14.48
C MET A 1 29.09 -1.66 -15.07
N SER A 2 29.61 -1.77 -16.31
CA SER A 2 30.71 -0.87 -16.74
C SER A 2 30.31 0.51 -17.31
N TRP A 3 29.05 0.75 -17.68
CA TRP A 3 28.73 1.96 -18.46
C TRP A 3 28.17 3.14 -17.65
N TYR A 4 27.35 2.89 -16.62
CA TYR A 4 26.61 3.96 -15.93
C TYR A 4 27.16 4.32 -14.53
N VAL A 5 27.95 3.46 -13.88
CA VAL A 5 28.61 3.74 -12.59
C VAL A 5 29.98 3.04 -12.59
N PRO A 6 31.10 3.75 -12.90
CA PRO A 6 32.43 3.14 -13.00
C PRO A 6 32.95 2.49 -11.71
N SER A 7 32.33 2.80 -10.57
CA SER A 7 32.82 2.47 -9.23
C SER A 7 32.36 1.11 -8.67
N LEU A 8 31.53 0.36 -9.40
CA LEU A 8 31.07 -0.98 -9.02
C LEU A 8 31.59 -2.01 -10.04
N LYS A 9 32.90 -2.24 -10.08
CA LYS A 9 33.47 -3.42 -10.74
C LYS A 9 33.50 -4.56 -9.74
N ALA A 10 33.04 -5.75 -10.14
CA ALA A 10 33.28 -6.96 -9.37
C ALA A 10 34.80 -7.15 -9.24
N SER A 11 35.29 -7.35 -8.01
CA SER A 11 36.71 -7.60 -7.77
C SER A 11 37.12 -8.88 -8.49
N LYS A 12 38.23 -8.83 -9.23
CA LYS A 12 38.82 -10.07 -9.76
C LYS A 12 39.44 -10.85 -8.59
N ILE A 13 39.46 -12.17 -8.69
CA ILE A 13 40.16 -13.04 -7.75
C ILE A 13 41.62 -12.57 -7.64
N GLY A 14 41.97 -12.00 -6.49
CA GLY A 14 43.29 -11.44 -6.19
C GLY A 14 43.34 -9.93 -5.86
N ASP A 15 42.31 -9.15 -6.18
CA ASP A 15 42.27 -7.71 -5.88
C ASP A 15 41.56 -7.42 -4.54
N VAL A 16 42.17 -6.55 -3.72
CA VAL A 16 41.57 -6.06 -2.46
C VAL A 16 40.30 -5.28 -2.80
N CYS A 17 39.17 -5.76 -2.28
CA CYS A 17 37.87 -5.12 -2.47
C CYS A 17 37.93 -3.67 -1.96
N GLN A 18 37.83 -2.69 -2.86
CA GLN A 18 37.82 -1.29 -2.46
C GLN A 18 36.56 -1.01 -1.64
N HIS A 19 36.76 -0.49 -0.42
CA HIS A 19 35.66 -0.11 0.45
C HIS A 19 34.84 1.00 -0.22
N THR A 20 33.55 0.77 -0.36
CA THR A 20 32.62 1.73 -0.97
C THR A 20 32.66 3.07 -0.22
N ARG A 21 32.74 4.19 -0.95
CA ARG A 21 32.70 5.53 -0.37
C ARG A 21 31.43 5.69 0.48
N LYS A 22 31.57 6.17 1.71
CA LYS A 22 30.44 6.38 2.66
C LYS A 22 29.26 7.17 2.06
N ALA A 23 29.52 8.10 1.15
CA ALA A 23 28.49 8.82 0.43
C ALA A 23 27.57 7.92 -0.43
N HIS A 24 28.12 6.92 -1.13
CA HIS A 24 27.31 5.98 -1.92
C HIS A 24 26.44 5.09 -1.03
N GLU A 25 26.97 4.68 0.12
CA GLU A 25 26.24 3.89 1.11
C GLU A 25 25.02 4.66 1.64
N VAL A 26 25.21 5.91 2.06
CA VAL A 26 24.10 6.77 2.55
C VAL A 26 23.05 7.01 1.46
N VAL A 27 23.47 7.33 0.24
CA VAL A 27 22.53 7.57 -0.88
C VAL A 27 21.74 6.30 -1.22
N PHE A 28 22.39 5.14 -1.18
CA PHE A 28 21.74 3.85 -1.40
C PHE A 28 20.68 3.56 -0.33
N PHE A 29 21.02 3.73 0.95
CA PHE A 29 20.06 3.53 2.04
C PHE A 29 18.88 4.51 1.95
N LEU A 30 19.15 5.78 1.66
CA LEU A 30 18.09 6.77 1.45
C LEU A 30 17.15 6.36 0.30
N ALA A 31 17.70 5.89 -0.82
CA ALA A 31 16.91 5.46 -1.96
C ALA A 31 16.00 4.26 -1.62
N ILE A 32 16.51 3.23 -0.94
CA ILE A 32 15.68 2.08 -0.55
C ILE A 32 14.60 2.45 0.49
N TYR A 33 14.88 3.40 1.39
CA TYR A 33 13.87 3.93 2.31
C TYR A 33 12.76 4.67 1.57
N LEU A 34 13.11 5.52 0.60
CA LEU A 34 12.12 6.21 -0.23
C LEU A 34 11.25 5.23 -1.03
N ILE A 35 11.85 4.18 -1.59
CA ILE A 35 11.12 3.11 -2.29
C ILE A 35 10.18 2.39 -1.33
N SER A 36 10.62 2.08 -0.10
CA SER A 36 9.81 1.42 0.92
C SER A 36 8.59 2.25 1.31
N VAL A 37 8.79 3.54 1.61
CA VAL A 37 7.70 4.47 1.94
C VAL A 37 6.72 4.61 0.76
N GLY A 38 7.25 4.79 -0.45
CA GLY A 38 6.44 4.89 -1.66
C GLY A 38 5.60 3.63 -1.92
N THR A 39 6.19 2.45 -1.73
CA THR A 39 5.51 1.15 -1.94
C THR A 39 4.42 0.91 -0.90
N GLY A 40 4.69 1.22 0.36
CA GLY A 40 3.71 1.07 1.44
C GLY A 40 2.50 1.99 1.27
N GLY A 41 2.73 3.24 0.88
CA GLY A 41 1.66 4.23 0.71
C GLY A 41 0.78 3.97 -0.51
N HIS A 42 1.39 3.80 -1.69
CA HIS A 42 0.61 3.73 -2.92
C HIS A 42 -0.26 2.47 -3.00
N LYS A 43 0.25 1.31 -2.53
CA LYS A 43 -0.42 0.02 -2.68
C LYS A 43 -1.83 0.01 -2.07
N LEU A 44 -1.94 0.42 -0.80
CA LEU A 44 -3.21 0.46 -0.09
C LEU A 44 -4.14 1.52 -0.67
N SER A 45 -3.58 2.70 -0.97
CA SER A 45 -4.38 3.81 -1.51
C SER A 45 -5.01 3.51 -2.86
N LEU A 46 -4.31 2.79 -3.74
CA LEU A 46 -4.77 2.51 -5.10
C LEU A 46 -5.88 1.46 -5.14
N GLU A 47 -5.79 0.42 -4.30
CA GLU A 47 -6.83 -0.61 -4.19
C GLU A 47 -8.11 -0.03 -3.57
N SER A 48 -7.99 0.78 -2.52
CA SER A 48 -9.14 1.50 -1.94
C SER A 48 -9.76 2.46 -2.96
N PHE A 49 -8.94 3.23 -3.68
CA PHE A 49 -9.42 4.15 -4.71
C PHE A 49 -10.12 3.43 -5.86
N GLY A 50 -9.60 2.28 -6.30
CA GLY A 50 -10.22 1.44 -7.31
C GLY A 50 -11.57 0.87 -6.85
N ALA A 51 -11.66 0.44 -5.58
CA ALA A 51 -12.92 0.01 -4.98
C ALA A 51 -13.96 1.14 -4.94
N ASP A 52 -13.52 2.37 -4.66
CA ASP A 52 -14.36 3.57 -4.54
C ASP A 52 -15.00 4.00 -5.87
N GLN A 53 -14.48 3.53 -7.01
CA GLN A 53 -15.07 3.81 -8.32
C GLN A 53 -16.43 3.12 -8.52
N PHE A 54 -16.68 2.04 -7.78
CA PHE A 54 -17.89 1.24 -7.88
C PHE A 54 -18.84 1.54 -6.72
N ASP A 55 -20.13 1.64 -7.02
CA ASP A 55 -21.17 1.77 -6.01
C ASP A 55 -21.66 0.41 -5.50
N ASP A 56 -21.63 0.21 -4.18
CA ASP A 56 -21.97 -1.07 -3.56
C ASP A 56 -23.49 -1.29 -3.43
N ASP A 57 -24.28 -0.22 -3.52
CA ASP A 57 -25.75 -0.28 -3.40
C ASP A 57 -26.43 -0.76 -4.71
N HIS A 58 -25.66 -0.81 -5.81
CA HIS A 58 -26.13 -1.28 -7.12
C HIS A 58 -25.59 -2.68 -7.43
N ILE A 59 -26.47 -3.69 -7.45
CA ILE A 59 -26.11 -5.12 -7.67
C ILE A 59 -25.30 -5.33 -8.96
N ALA A 60 -25.65 -4.63 -10.04
CA ALA A 60 -24.94 -4.73 -11.32
C ALA A 60 -23.50 -4.16 -11.25
N GLU A 61 -23.30 -3.14 -10.43
CA GLU A 61 -22.00 -2.48 -10.26
C GLU A 61 -21.10 -3.28 -9.30
N GLY A 62 -21.68 -3.93 -8.29
CA GLY A 62 -20.98 -4.91 -7.45
C GLY A 62 -20.38 -6.07 -8.26
N LYS A 63 -21.08 -6.58 -9.29
CA LYS A 63 -20.50 -7.59 -10.21
C LYS A 63 -19.32 -7.05 -11.01
N LYS A 64 -19.38 -5.79 -11.46
CA LYS A 64 -18.28 -5.13 -12.18
C LYS A 64 -17.07 -4.91 -11.26
N LYS A 65 -17.29 -4.54 -10.00
CA LYS A 65 -16.26 -4.43 -8.96
C LYS A 65 -15.51 -5.75 -8.77
N MET A 66 -16.24 -6.86 -8.65
CA MET A 66 -15.63 -8.19 -8.54
C MET A 66 -14.79 -8.56 -9.77
N SER A 67 -15.31 -8.27 -10.97
CA SER A 67 -14.58 -8.50 -12.23
C SER A 67 -13.32 -7.62 -12.34
N PHE A 68 -13.40 -6.36 -11.91
CA PHE A 68 -12.26 -5.45 -11.82
C PHE A 68 -11.16 -6.04 -10.92
N PHE A 69 -11.51 -6.51 -9.72
CA PHE A 69 -10.53 -7.15 -8.84
C PHE A 69 -9.97 -8.46 -9.39
N ASN A 70 -10.76 -9.21 -10.15
CA ASN A 70 -10.23 -10.40 -10.84
C ASN A 70 -9.16 -10.02 -11.88
N TRP A 71 -9.43 -8.99 -12.70
CA TRP A 71 -8.47 -8.50 -13.69
C TRP A 71 -7.24 -7.85 -13.04
N TRP A 72 -7.44 -7.14 -11.93
CA TRP A 72 -6.37 -6.60 -11.09
C TRP A 72 -5.42 -7.70 -10.60
N ASN A 73 -5.97 -8.78 -10.03
CA ASN A 73 -5.17 -9.92 -9.57
C ASN A 73 -4.43 -10.62 -10.71
N PHE A 74 -5.08 -10.80 -11.86
CA PHE A 74 -4.43 -11.35 -13.04
C PHE A 74 -3.25 -10.47 -13.50
N GLY A 75 -3.46 -9.15 -13.57
CA GLY A 75 -2.42 -8.16 -13.89
C GLY A 75 -1.28 -8.17 -12.87
N LEU A 76 -1.59 -8.28 -11.58
CA LEU A 76 -0.59 -8.36 -10.52
C LEU A 76 0.27 -9.63 -10.63
N CYS A 77 -0.37 -10.79 -10.79
CA CYS A 77 0.34 -12.07 -10.93
C CYS A 77 1.24 -12.08 -12.16
N SER A 78 0.72 -11.65 -13.33
CA SER A 78 1.51 -11.54 -14.56
C SER A 78 2.65 -10.53 -14.42
N GLY A 79 2.41 -9.38 -13.79
CA GLY A 79 3.43 -8.36 -13.51
C GLY A 79 4.54 -8.87 -12.60
N ILE A 80 4.21 -9.64 -11.55
CA ILE A 80 5.20 -10.27 -10.67
C ILE A 80 6.05 -11.28 -11.45
N LEU A 81 5.42 -12.13 -12.27
CA LEU A 81 6.14 -13.10 -13.13
C LEU A 81 7.10 -12.39 -14.08
N LEU A 82 6.64 -11.35 -14.79
CA LEU A 82 7.49 -10.55 -15.65
C LEU A 82 8.60 -9.83 -14.87
N GLY A 83 8.31 -9.37 -13.65
CA GLY A 83 9.28 -8.75 -12.76
C GLY A 83 10.41 -9.70 -12.40
N VAL A 84 10.09 -10.90 -11.92
CA VAL A 84 11.13 -11.87 -11.50
C VAL A 84 11.89 -12.48 -12.68
N THR A 85 11.32 -12.48 -13.89
CA THR A 85 11.99 -13.01 -15.08
C THR A 85 12.73 -11.92 -15.86
N VAL A 86 12.01 -10.93 -16.37
CA VAL A 86 12.55 -9.89 -17.27
C VAL A 86 13.42 -8.90 -16.50
N SER A 87 13.02 -8.45 -15.32
CA SER A 87 13.82 -7.48 -14.55
C SER A 87 15.16 -8.10 -14.15
N VAL A 88 15.15 -9.35 -13.67
CA VAL A 88 16.38 -10.07 -13.30
C VAL A 88 17.26 -10.28 -14.52
N TYR A 89 16.70 -10.74 -15.65
CA TYR A 89 17.44 -10.89 -16.90
C TYR A 89 18.11 -9.58 -17.33
N VAL A 90 17.39 -8.46 -17.30
CA VAL A 90 17.93 -7.15 -17.67
C VAL A 90 19.02 -6.71 -16.69
N GLN A 91 18.82 -6.90 -15.39
CA GLN A 91 19.80 -6.54 -14.36
C GLN A 91 21.10 -7.34 -14.49
N ASP A 92 21.02 -8.63 -14.80
CA ASP A 92 22.17 -9.52 -14.93
C ASP A 92 22.90 -9.35 -16.26
N HIS A 93 22.18 -9.22 -17.39
CA HIS A 93 22.79 -9.18 -18.72
C HIS A 93 23.10 -7.76 -19.25
N VAL A 94 22.25 -6.77 -18.96
CA VAL A 94 22.42 -5.38 -19.44
C VAL A 94 23.03 -4.51 -18.35
N GLY A 95 22.58 -4.73 -17.11
CA GLY A 95 23.09 -4.08 -15.91
C GLY A 95 22.02 -3.36 -15.10
N TRP A 96 22.30 -3.23 -13.81
CA TRP A 96 21.46 -2.61 -12.80
C TRP A 96 20.93 -1.20 -13.17
N GLY A 97 21.76 -0.35 -13.77
CA GLY A 97 21.34 1.00 -14.18
C GLY A 97 20.26 1.01 -15.28
N ALA A 98 20.37 0.10 -16.26
CA ALA A 98 19.36 -0.03 -17.32
C ALA A 98 18.03 -0.56 -16.75
N GLY A 99 18.10 -1.56 -15.87
CA GLY A 99 16.93 -2.06 -15.14
C GLY A 99 16.22 -0.96 -14.34
N ALA A 100 16.98 -0.12 -13.64
CA ALA A 100 16.44 1.01 -12.87
C ALA A 100 15.75 2.06 -13.76
N ILE A 101 16.34 2.41 -14.91
CA ILE A 101 15.73 3.36 -15.86
C ILE A 101 14.44 2.80 -16.43
N ILE A 102 14.42 1.52 -16.84
CA ILE A 102 13.22 0.86 -17.37
C ILE A 102 12.10 0.87 -16.32
N LEU A 103 12.40 0.46 -15.08
CA LEU A 103 11.42 0.47 -13.99
C LEU A 103 10.88 1.89 -13.71
N THR A 104 11.76 2.88 -13.73
CA THR A 104 11.37 4.29 -13.53
C THR A 104 10.48 4.79 -14.66
N ALA A 105 10.79 4.44 -15.92
CA ALA A 105 10.00 4.81 -17.08
C ALA A 105 8.60 4.17 -17.05
N VAL A 106 8.51 2.89 -16.67
CA VAL A 106 7.22 2.19 -16.50
C VAL A 106 6.38 2.87 -15.42
N MET A 107 6.97 3.18 -14.26
CA MET A 107 6.26 3.89 -13.18
C MET A 107 5.81 5.29 -13.60
N ALA A 108 6.66 6.05 -14.30
CA ALA A 108 6.30 7.37 -14.81
C ALA A 108 5.15 7.30 -15.82
N MET A 109 5.15 6.30 -16.70
CA MET A 109 4.05 6.06 -17.64
C MET A 109 2.75 5.71 -16.91
N SER A 110 2.80 4.85 -15.89
CA SER A 110 1.62 4.52 -15.06
C SER A 110 1.05 5.76 -14.36
N LEU A 111 1.93 6.62 -13.82
CA LEU A 111 1.51 7.88 -13.20
C LEU A 111 0.85 8.81 -14.21
N LEU A 112 1.41 8.94 -15.42
CA LEU A 112 0.82 9.75 -16.49
C LEU A 112 -0.58 9.25 -16.84
N LEU A 113 -0.76 7.95 -17.09
CA LEU A 113 -2.06 7.35 -17.38
C LEU A 113 -3.07 7.59 -16.24
N PHE A 114 -2.63 7.44 -14.99
CA PHE A 114 -3.45 7.73 -13.82
C PHE A 114 -3.86 9.22 -13.76
N THR A 115 -2.94 10.14 -14.06
CA THR A 115 -3.27 11.58 -14.07
C THR A 115 -4.21 11.98 -15.20
N ILE A 116 -4.08 11.36 -16.38
CA ILE A 116 -4.99 11.60 -17.52
C ILE A 116 -6.41 11.11 -17.22
N GLY A 117 -6.55 10.04 -16.42
CA GLY A 117 -7.84 9.49 -16.02
C GLY A 117 -8.61 10.34 -14.99
N ARG A 118 -7.98 11.35 -14.36
CA ARG A 118 -8.58 12.20 -13.32
C ARG A 118 -10.02 12.69 -13.57
N PRO A 119 -10.40 13.21 -14.76
CA PRO A 119 -11.76 13.71 -14.98
C PRO A 119 -12.84 12.62 -14.98
N TYR A 120 -12.45 11.35 -15.12
CA TYR A 120 -13.38 10.20 -15.13
C TYR A 120 -13.53 9.54 -13.76
N TYR A 121 -12.74 9.96 -12.77
CA TYR A 121 -12.75 9.33 -11.45
C TYR A 121 -13.86 9.87 -10.56
N ARG A 122 -14.47 8.96 -9.79
CA ARG A 122 -15.35 9.29 -8.68
C ARG A 122 -14.52 9.52 -7.43
N TYR A 123 -14.76 10.64 -6.76
CA TYR A 123 -14.12 10.98 -5.50
C TYR A 123 -15.14 10.85 -4.37
N ARG A 124 -14.85 9.96 -3.40
CA ARG A 124 -15.64 9.85 -2.17
C ARG A 124 -15.25 10.97 -1.20
N VAL A 125 -16.23 11.48 -0.45
CA VAL A 125 -15.99 12.51 0.58
C VAL A 125 -15.14 11.88 1.71
N PRO A 126 -14.06 12.54 2.17
CA PRO A 126 -13.20 11.98 3.20
C PRO A 126 -13.98 11.77 4.50
N THR A 127 -14.10 10.50 4.92
CA THR A 127 -14.85 10.10 6.11
C THR A 127 -13.90 9.90 7.30
N GLY A 128 -13.27 10.98 7.77
CA GLY A 128 -12.38 10.97 8.94
C GLY A 128 -11.24 9.93 8.91
N SER A 129 -10.54 9.75 10.04
CA SER A 129 -9.52 8.70 10.18
C SER A 129 -10.05 7.54 11.01
N PRO A 130 -10.02 6.29 10.50
CA PRO A 130 -10.41 5.12 11.29
C PRO A 130 -9.45 4.82 12.45
N LEU A 131 -8.25 5.42 12.44
CA LEU A 131 -7.27 5.26 13.52
C LEU A 131 -7.64 6.07 14.76
N MET A 132 -8.33 7.21 14.61
CA MET A 132 -8.68 8.06 15.75
C MET A 132 -9.53 7.32 16.79
N PRO A 133 -10.63 6.63 16.42
CA PRO A 133 -11.39 5.82 17.37
C PRO A 133 -10.56 4.71 18.01
N LEU A 134 -9.66 4.05 17.26
CA LEU A 134 -8.80 2.99 17.79
C LEU A 134 -7.85 3.51 18.87
N PHE A 135 -7.19 4.66 18.62
CA PHE A 135 -6.34 5.29 19.63
C PHE A 135 -7.15 5.78 20.83
N GLN A 136 -8.34 6.33 20.60
CA GLN A 136 -9.22 6.76 21.68
C GLN A 136 -9.62 5.58 22.58
N VAL A 137 -10.00 4.45 21.99
CA VAL A 137 -10.32 3.22 22.73
C VAL A 137 -9.10 2.68 23.47
N LEU A 138 -7.93 2.64 22.81
CA LEU A 138 -6.70 2.16 23.44
C LEU A 138 -6.29 3.01 24.66
N VAL A 139 -6.26 4.34 24.49
CA VAL A 139 -5.94 5.29 25.56
C VAL A 139 -6.96 5.19 26.69
N THR A 140 -8.25 5.10 26.36
CA THR A 140 -9.32 4.97 27.35
C THR A 140 -9.24 3.65 28.11
N ALA A 141 -8.97 2.53 27.43
CA ALA A 141 -8.82 1.21 28.04
C ALA A 141 -7.61 1.16 28.98
N ILE A 142 -6.47 1.72 28.57
CA ILE A 142 -5.26 1.80 29.42
C ILE A 142 -5.53 2.69 30.63
N GLY A 143 -6.16 3.84 30.45
CA GLY A 143 -6.48 4.76 31.54
C GLY A 143 -7.51 4.20 32.53
N LYS A 144 -8.44 3.36 32.06
CA LYS A 144 -9.52 2.79 32.87
C LYS A 144 -9.28 1.35 33.36
N ARG A 145 -8.08 0.79 33.14
CA ARG A 145 -7.74 -0.61 33.47
C ARG A 145 -7.90 -1.02 34.94
N ASN A 146 -7.92 -0.06 35.87
CA ASN A 146 -8.01 -0.32 37.32
C ASN A 146 -9.44 -0.09 37.86
N LEU A 147 -10.41 0.23 37.01
CA LEU A 147 -11.81 0.36 37.43
C LEU A 147 -12.46 -1.02 37.56
N SER A 148 -13.32 -1.17 38.55
CA SER A 148 -14.13 -2.38 38.73
C SER A 148 -15.09 -2.55 37.55
N TYR A 149 -15.28 -3.80 37.12
CA TYR A 149 -16.20 -4.14 36.04
C TYR A 149 -17.63 -3.69 36.37
N PRO A 150 -18.29 -2.91 35.50
CA PRO A 150 -19.66 -2.48 35.73
C PRO A 150 -20.61 -3.68 35.70
N SER A 151 -21.46 -3.81 36.72
CA SER A 151 -22.37 -4.97 36.87
C SER A 151 -23.52 -5.00 35.86
N ASN A 152 -23.78 -3.92 35.13
CA ASN A 152 -24.84 -3.83 34.13
C ASN A 152 -24.27 -3.48 32.73
N PRO A 153 -24.50 -4.28 31.67
CA PRO A 153 -24.04 -4.01 30.31
C PRO A 153 -24.50 -2.66 29.72
N ASP A 154 -25.61 -2.09 30.19
CA ASP A 154 -26.14 -0.81 29.71
C ASP A 154 -25.24 0.40 30.07
N GLN A 155 -24.21 0.20 30.91
CA GLN A 155 -23.25 1.24 31.29
C GLN A 155 -22.04 1.31 30.34
N LEU A 156 -21.96 0.41 29.36
CA LEU A 156 -20.95 0.48 28.31
C LEU A 156 -21.27 1.62 27.34
N TYR A 157 -20.22 2.24 26.80
CA TYR A 157 -20.36 3.34 25.86
C TYR A 157 -20.97 2.85 24.55
N GLU A 158 -22.25 3.15 24.33
CA GLU A 158 -22.91 2.99 23.04
C GLU A 158 -22.88 4.31 22.26
N VAL A 159 -22.49 4.22 20.98
CA VAL A 159 -22.50 5.38 20.08
C VAL A 159 -23.94 5.79 19.82
N PRO A 160 -24.34 7.07 20.00
CA PRO A 160 -25.72 7.50 19.78
C PRO A 160 -26.23 7.17 18.36
N ASN A 161 -27.49 6.74 18.25
CA ASN A 161 -28.15 6.31 16.99
C ASN A 161 -27.99 7.28 15.80
N ALA A 162 -27.83 8.59 16.04
CA ALA A 162 -27.60 9.59 14.98
C ALA A 162 -26.22 9.45 14.29
N GLN A 163 -25.23 8.90 15.00
CA GLN A 163 -23.93 8.52 14.41
C GLN A 163 -23.93 7.08 13.87
N MET A 164 -24.85 6.21 14.33
CA MET A 164 -25.06 4.87 13.78
C MET A 164 -25.51 4.89 12.31
N ALA A 165 -26.23 5.92 11.87
CA ALA A 165 -26.68 6.07 10.49
C ALA A 165 -25.55 6.36 9.48
N LYS A 166 -24.35 6.73 9.95
CA LYS A 166 -23.24 7.19 9.09
C LYS A 166 -22.16 6.12 8.83
N GLY A 167 -22.22 4.96 9.49
CA GLY A 167 -21.23 3.89 9.34
C GLY A 167 -21.87 2.51 9.23
N ARG A 168 -21.23 1.57 8.50
CA ARG A 168 -21.63 0.16 8.49
C ARG A 168 -21.29 -0.47 9.84
N LEU A 169 -22.30 -0.75 10.66
CA LEU A 169 -22.15 -1.50 11.90
C LEU A 169 -22.18 -3.01 11.64
N LEU A 170 -21.43 -3.76 12.45
CA LEU A 170 -21.58 -5.21 12.56
C LEU A 170 -22.86 -5.51 13.36
N CYS A 171 -23.75 -6.34 12.83
CA CYS A 171 -24.98 -6.72 13.52
C CYS A 171 -24.68 -7.39 14.86
N HIS A 172 -25.46 -7.04 15.89
CA HIS A 172 -25.35 -7.65 17.21
C HIS A 172 -25.64 -9.17 17.11
N THR A 173 -24.71 -10.01 17.56
CA THR A 173 -24.89 -11.47 17.56
C THR A 173 -25.62 -11.87 18.85
N ASN A 174 -26.84 -12.39 18.72
CA ASN A 174 -27.70 -12.79 19.84
C ASN A 174 -27.42 -14.22 20.35
N LYS A 175 -26.18 -14.71 20.23
CA LYS A 175 -25.83 -16.10 20.57
C LYS A 175 -24.86 -16.20 21.74
N HIS A 176 -25.22 -15.65 22.89
CA HIS A 176 -24.67 -16.10 24.17
C HIS A 176 -25.78 -16.04 25.22
N LYS A 177 -26.30 -17.22 25.57
CA LYS A 177 -27.17 -17.47 26.72
C LYS A 177 -26.49 -18.52 27.58
#